data_AF-A0A2X1XCQ8-F1
#
_entry.id   AF-A0A2X1XCQ8-F1
#
_cell.length_a   1.000
_cell.length_b   1.000
_cell.length_c   1.000
_cell.angle_alpha   90.00
_cell.angle_beta   90.00
_cell.angle_gamma   90.00
#
_symmetry.space_group_name_H-M   'P 1'
#
loop_
_entity.id
_entity.type
_entity.pdbx_description
1 polymer ?
#
loop_
_entity_poly.entity_id
_entity_poly.type
_entity_poly.pdbx_seq_one_letter_code
_entity_poly.pdbx_strand_id
1 'polypeptide(L)'
;MNIHSIQDVERRYSFIDHVHVNKFLESINMYIYLSMILFFQNNGVFIDCNRKYNINEIIEKNFNSRNKNIILRWLNILFENEFIHLENNNCYLRKVVNKNNIDRYYEDAKNLWDWKLGDPLSIDYINQNIKYLQELFDGKKKCNSILFPEGDLKYAKALYKNNMVYRYINDLVAITISDYVKKYSSGINKIKILEIGAGIGATTDSVLKRLIDENLIDEVLYKYTDISNFFYPVCKKQI
;
A
#
# COMPACT_ATOMS: atom_id res chain seq x y z
N MET A 1 13.53 25.31 -4.45
CA MET A 1 13.25 24.07 -5.20
C MET A 1 13.35 24.42 -6.67
N ASN A 2 14.25 23.79 -7.41
CA ASN A 2 14.50 24.11 -8.81
C ASN A 2 13.32 23.61 -9.67
N ILE A 3 12.54 24.54 -10.22
CA ILE A 3 11.31 24.28 -11.00
C ILE A 3 11.57 23.32 -12.17
N HIS A 4 12.74 23.40 -12.80
CA HIS A 4 13.10 22.52 -13.91
C HIS A 4 13.23 21.04 -13.49
N SER A 5 13.80 20.78 -12.30
CA SER A 5 13.99 19.41 -11.82
C SER A 5 12.68 18.70 -11.46
N ILE A 6 11.66 19.45 -11.01
CA ILE A 6 10.32 18.92 -10.74
C ILE A 6 9.61 18.60 -12.05
N GLN A 7 9.68 19.51 -13.02
CA GLN A 7 9.09 19.30 -14.35
C GLN A 7 9.66 18.05 -15.04
N ASP A 8 10.95 17.77 -14.87
CA ASP A 8 11.57 16.57 -15.42
C ASP A 8 11.06 15.29 -14.73
N VAL A 9 10.84 15.32 -13.41
CA VAL A 9 10.18 14.22 -12.70
C VAL A 9 8.77 14.04 -13.21
N GLU A 10 7.96 15.10 -13.25
CA GLU A 10 6.59 15.04 -13.77
C GLU A 10 6.54 14.42 -15.17
N ARG A 11 7.42 14.82 -16.09
CA ARG A 11 7.54 14.22 -17.43
C ARG A 11 7.84 12.73 -17.40
N ARG A 12 8.72 12.26 -16.50
CA ARG A 12 9.04 10.83 -16.35
C ARG A 12 7.85 10.00 -15.88
N TYR A 13 6.86 10.61 -15.24
CA TYR A 13 5.69 9.93 -14.70
C TYR A 13 4.38 10.34 -15.39
N SER A 14 4.38 11.28 -16.33
CA SER A 14 3.16 11.72 -17.04
C SER A 14 2.77 10.82 -18.22
N PHE A 15 3.50 9.72 -18.45
CA PHE A 15 3.23 8.80 -19.58
C PHE A 15 2.01 7.90 -19.35
N ILE A 16 1.50 7.81 -18.12
CA ILE A 16 0.26 7.10 -17.79
C ILE A 16 -0.84 8.13 -17.63
N ASP A 17 -1.86 8.02 -18.48
CA ASP A 17 -3.01 8.92 -18.42
C ASP A 17 -3.92 8.63 -17.21
N HIS A 18 -4.74 9.61 -16.85
CA HIS A 18 -5.69 9.49 -15.76
C HIS A 18 -6.78 8.44 -16.02
N VAL A 19 -7.09 8.12 -17.28
CA VAL A 19 -8.11 7.11 -17.62
C VAL A 19 -7.61 5.72 -17.23
N HIS A 20 -6.33 5.41 -17.50
CA HIS A 20 -5.68 4.17 -17.11
C HIS A 20 -5.65 4.01 -15.59
N VAL A 21 -5.25 5.06 -14.86
CA VAL A 21 -5.23 5.05 -13.40
C VAL A 21 -6.64 4.84 -12.84
N ASN A 22 -7.65 5.55 -13.37
CA ASN A 22 -9.03 5.42 -12.91
C ASN A 22 -9.59 4.02 -13.18
N LYS A 23 -9.31 3.42 -14.35
CA LYS A 23 -9.68 2.03 -14.64
C LYS A 23 -9.03 1.06 -13.66
N PHE A 24 -7.74 1.26 -13.35
CA PHE A 24 -7.06 0.43 -12.36
C PHE A 24 -7.73 0.55 -10.99
N LEU A 25 -8.00 1.78 -10.53
CA LEU A 25 -8.66 2.04 -9.26
C LEU A 25 -10.05 1.41 -9.20
N GLU A 26 -10.84 1.52 -10.27
CA GLU A 26 -12.13 0.85 -10.37
C GLU A 26 -11.99 -0.67 -10.25
N SER A 27 -11.10 -1.29 -11.02
CA SER A 27 -10.89 -2.74 -11.00
C SER A 27 -10.42 -3.25 -9.63
N ILE A 28 -9.39 -2.62 -9.03
CA ILE A 28 -8.86 -3.07 -7.74
C ILE A 28 -9.86 -2.84 -6.61
N ASN A 29 -10.58 -1.72 -6.61
CA ASN A 29 -11.59 -1.44 -5.59
C ASN A 29 -12.75 -2.43 -5.68
N MET A 30 -13.25 -2.70 -6.89
CA MET A 30 -14.29 -3.71 -7.08
C MET A 30 -13.84 -5.10 -6.63
N TYR A 31 -12.60 -5.51 -6.97
CA TYR A 31 -12.03 -6.76 -6.49
C TYR A 31 -12.00 -6.82 -4.95
N ILE A 32 -11.57 -5.75 -4.28
CA ILE A 32 -11.51 -5.65 -2.82
C ILE A 32 -12.91 -5.68 -2.19
N TYR A 33 -13.86 -4.89 -2.68
CA TYR A 33 -15.22 -4.81 -2.11
C TYR A 33 -15.95 -6.14 -2.24
N LEU A 34 -15.86 -6.79 -3.41
CA LEU A 34 -16.44 -8.11 -3.62
C LEU A 34 -15.77 -9.16 -2.72
N SER A 35 -14.45 -9.07 -2.52
CA SER A 35 -13.73 -9.94 -1.58
C SER A 35 -14.21 -9.76 -0.13
N MET A 36 -14.45 -8.52 0.30
CA MET A 36 -15.00 -8.23 1.63
C MET A 36 -16.40 -8.85 1.79
N ILE A 37 -17.29 -8.67 0.80
CA ILE A 37 -18.65 -9.23 0.85
C ILE A 37 -18.63 -10.76 0.86
N LEU A 38 -17.83 -11.38 0.01
CA LEU A 38 -17.65 -12.84 0.03
C LEU A 38 -17.10 -13.33 1.37
N PHE A 39 -16.20 -12.57 1.99
CA PHE A 39 -15.69 -12.90 3.32
C PHE A 39 -16.79 -12.83 4.39
N PHE A 40 -17.66 -11.81 4.36
CA PHE A 40 -18.85 -11.75 5.21
C PHE A 40 -19.79 -12.94 4.96
N GLN A 41 -20.04 -13.30 3.69
CA GLN A 41 -20.88 -14.44 3.29
C GLN A 41 -20.35 -15.78 3.80
N ASN A 42 -19.06 -16.02 3.63
CA ASN A 42 -18.40 -17.22 4.13
C ASN A 42 -18.45 -17.33 5.67
N ASN A 43 -18.63 -16.20 6.37
CA ASN A 43 -18.78 -16.15 7.81
C ASN A 43 -20.23 -16.03 8.27
N GLY A 44 -21.24 -16.23 7.41
CA GLY A 44 -22.65 -16.27 7.83
C GLY A 44 -23.43 -14.95 7.72
N VAL A 45 -22.84 -13.91 7.13
CA VAL A 45 -23.42 -12.57 7.01
C VAL A 45 -23.69 -12.25 5.54
N PHE A 46 -24.77 -11.55 5.21
CA PHE A 46 -25.15 -11.21 3.82
C PHE A 46 -25.40 -12.41 2.88
N ILE A 47 -25.76 -13.57 3.43
CA ILE A 47 -26.15 -14.76 2.64
C ILE A 47 -27.51 -14.54 1.96
N ASP A 48 -28.43 -13.87 2.67
CA ASP A 48 -29.74 -13.45 2.15
C ASP A 48 -29.76 -11.93 2.00
N CYS A 49 -30.10 -11.45 0.79
CA CYS A 49 -30.19 -10.03 0.47
C CYS A 49 -31.40 -9.32 1.10
N ASN A 50 -32.42 -10.08 1.53
CA ASN A 50 -33.61 -9.54 2.20
C ASN A 50 -33.47 -9.50 3.72
N ARG A 51 -32.39 -10.08 4.26
CA ARG A 51 -32.15 -10.16 5.70
C ARG A 51 -31.43 -8.90 6.20
N LYS A 52 -31.95 -8.32 7.28
CA LYS A 52 -31.23 -7.34 8.09
C LYS A 52 -30.36 -8.07 9.13
N TYR A 53 -29.13 -7.60 9.30
CA TYR A 53 -28.16 -8.14 10.26
C TYR A 53 -27.83 -7.06 11.29
N ASN A 54 -27.86 -7.39 12.57
CA ASN A 54 -27.44 -6.48 13.61
C ASN A 54 -25.91 -6.42 13.68
N ILE A 55 -25.34 -5.22 13.74
CA ILE A 55 -23.87 -5.04 13.67
C ILE A 55 -23.17 -5.64 14.90
N ASN A 56 -23.76 -5.54 16.08
CA ASN A 56 -23.17 -6.14 17.29
C ASN A 56 -23.18 -7.66 17.19
N GLU A 57 -24.26 -8.26 16.67
CA GLU A 57 -24.32 -9.70 16.43
C GLU A 57 -23.28 -10.16 15.42
N ILE A 58 -23.06 -9.41 14.33
CA ILE A 58 -21.99 -9.70 13.37
C ILE A 58 -20.63 -9.76 14.08
N ILE A 59 -20.32 -8.75 14.88
CA ILE A 59 -19.03 -8.65 15.56
C ILE A 59 -18.84 -9.79 16.56
N GLU A 60 -19.85 -10.09 17.36
CA GLU A 60 -19.77 -11.08 18.44
C GLU A 60 -19.83 -12.51 17.90
N LYS A 61 -20.82 -12.84 17.07
CA LYS A 61 -21.11 -14.21 16.64
C LYS A 61 -20.28 -14.64 15.44
N ASN A 62 -19.97 -13.73 14.51
CA ASN A 62 -19.31 -14.08 13.26
C ASN A 62 -17.80 -13.77 13.27
N PHE A 63 -17.33 -12.82 14.10
CA PHE A 63 -15.92 -12.39 14.13
C PHE A 63 -15.26 -12.34 15.51
N ASN A 64 -15.91 -12.90 16.55
CA ASN A 64 -15.37 -13.06 17.91
C ASN A 64 -14.81 -11.77 18.53
N SER A 65 -15.34 -10.60 18.17
CA SER A 65 -14.98 -9.25 18.67
C SER A 65 -13.53 -8.77 18.47
N ARG A 66 -12.57 -9.67 18.22
CA ARG A 66 -11.13 -9.36 18.11
C ARG A 66 -10.83 -8.30 17.04
N ASN A 67 -11.56 -8.37 15.92
CA ASN A 67 -11.35 -7.50 14.76
C ASN A 67 -12.47 -6.46 14.57
N LYS A 68 -13.17 -6.10 15.66
CA LYS A 68 -14.31 -5.16 15.65
C LYS A 68 -14.06 -3.91 14.82
N ASN A 69 -12.93 -3.24 15.02
CA ASN A 69 -12.62 -1.98 14.33
C ASN A 69 -12.44 -2.17 12.82
N ILE A 70 -11.90 -3.31 12.38
CA ILE A 70 -11.74 -3.63 10.96
C ILE A 70 -13.12 -3.91 10.35
N ILE A 71 -13.96 -4.70 11.03
CA ILE A 71 -15.33 -4.99 10.58
C ILE A 71 -16.15 -3.72 10.44
N LEU A 72 -16.14 -2.84 11.44
CA LEU A 72 -16.85 -1.55 11.38
C LEU A 72 -16.36 -0.67 10.22
N ARG A 73 -15.04 -0.60 10.03
CA ARG A 73 -14.45 0.14 8.91
C ARG A 73 -14.87 -0.45 7.56
N TRP A 74 -14.91 -1.77 7.41
CA TRP A 74 -15.33 -2.42 6.18
C TRP A 74 -16.81 -2.24 5.90
N LEU A 75 -17.68 -2.33 6.92
CA LEU A 75 -19.10 -2.01 6.75
C LEU A 75 -19.28 -0.57 6.29
N ASN A 76 -18.53 0.38 6.83
CA ASN A 76 -18.56 1.77 6.37
C ASN A 76 -18.10 1.92 4.91
N ILE A 77 -16.99 1.28 4.53
CA ILE A 77 -16.50 1.29 3.13
C ILE A 77 -17.56 0.71 2.18
N LEU A 78 -18.18 -0.43 2.54
CA LEU A 78 -19.23 -1.04 1.74
C LEU A 78 -20.48 -0.18 1.66
N PHE A 79 -20.80 0.59 2.70
CA PHE A 79 -21.90 1.55 2.71
C PHE A 79 -21.63 2.75 1.79
N GLU A 80 -20.45 3.37 1.92
CA GLU A 80 -20.01 4.50 1.09
C GLU A 80 -19.96 4.14 -0.40
N ASN A 81 -19.68 2.88 -0.72
CA ASN A 81 -19.65 2.37 -2.09
C ASN A 81 -20.95 1.65 -2.50
N GLU A 82 -22.06 1.91 -1.78
CA GLU A 82 -23.42 1.49 -2.14
C GLU A 82 -23.67 -0.03 -2.23
N PHE A 83 -22.84 -0.85 -1.58
CA PHE A 83 -23.07 -2.29 -1.50
C PHE A 83 -24.05 -2.67 -0.40
N ILE A 84 -24.10 -1.89 0.68
CA ILE A 84 -25.00 -2.11 1.80
C ILE A 84 -25.78 -0.84 2.17
N HIS A 85 -26.84 -1.01 2.94
CA HIS A 85 -27.45 0.05 3.74
C HIS A 85 -27.05 -0.11 5.20
N LEU A 86 -26.97 1.01 5.92
CA LEU A 86 -26.80 1.09 7.37
C LEU A 86 -28.01 1.83 7.96
N GLU A 87 -28.69 1.21 8.92
CA GLU A 87 -29.88 1.77 9.56
C GLU A 87 -29.99 1.25 11.00
N ASN A 88 -30.06 2.14 11.99
CA ASN A 88 -30.36 1.80 13.39
C ASN A 88 -29.56 0.60 13.93
N ASN A 89 -28.24 0.63 13.76
CA ASN A 89 -27.31 -0.46 14.15
C ASN A 89 -27.51 -1.80 13.41
N ASN A 90 -28.21 -1.78 12.27
CA ASN A 90 -28.36 -2.91 11.37
C ASN A 90 -27.77 -2.60 9.99
N CYS A 91 -27.43 -3.65 9.25
CA CYS A 91 -26.99 -3.58 7.86
C CYS A 91 -27.66 -4.65 6.99
N TYR A 92 -27.83 -4.36 5.70
CA TYR A 92 -28.33 -5.30 4.70
C TYR A 92 -27.78 -4.97 3.31
N LEU A 93 -27.71 -5.97 2.43
CA LEU A 93 -27.21 -5.80 1.06
C LEU A 93 -28.17 -4.94 0.23
N ARG A 94 -27.63 -4.07 -0.63
CA ARG A 94 -28.41 -3.37 -1.67
C ARG A 94 -28.73 -4.25 -2.87
N LYS A 95 -27.83 -5.18 -3.19
CA LYS A 95 -27.93 -6.08 -4.34
C LYS A 95 -27.25 -7.41 -4.05
N VAL A 96 -27.72 -8.48 -4.69
CA VAL A 96 -27.07 -9.79 -4.62
C VAL A 96 -25.69 -9.70 -5.25
N VAL A 97 -24.68 -10.16 -4.50
CA VAL A 97 -23.31 -10.27 -4.96
C VAL A 97 -22.97 -11.75 -5.08
N ASN A 98 -22.51 -12.14 -6.27
CA ASN A 98 -22.04 -13.50 -6.55
C ASN A 98 -20.56 -13.48 -6.98
N LYS A 99 -19.94 -14.66 -6.98
CA LYS A 99 -18.50 -14.83 -7.28
C LYS A 99 -18.15 -14.61 -8.76
N ASN A 100 -19.12 -14.61 -9.67
CA ASN A 100 -18.87 -14.76 -11.11
C ASN A 100 -18.04 -13.62 -11.74
N ASN A 101 -17.92 -12.47 -11.07
CA ASN A 101 -17.19 -11.31 -11.59
C ASN A 101 -15.89 -10.99 -10.86
N ILE A 102 -15.58 -11.64 -9.73
CA ILE A 102 -14.43 -11.24 -8.90
C ILE A 102 -13.09 -11.48 -9.61
N ASP A 103 -12.96 -12.63 -10.27
CA ASP A 103 -11.74 -13.03 -10.97
C ASP A 103 -11.45 -12.09 -12.15
N ARG A 104 -12.50 -11.60 -12.82
CA ARG A 104 -12.37 -10.59 -13.88
C ARG A 104 -11.76 -9.29 -13.34
N TYR A 105 -12.28 -8.76 -12.23
CA TYR A 105 -11.74 -7.52 -11.65
C TYR A 105 -10.29 -7.67 -11.17
N TYR A 106 -9.94 -8.86 -10.66
CA TYR A 106 -8.56 -9.18 -10.31
C TYR A 106 -7.64 -9.16 -11.54
N GLU A 107 -8.01 -9.87 -12.61
CA GLU A 107 -7.20 -9.91 -13.84
C GLU A 107 -7.12 -8.54 -14.51
N ASP A 108 -8.21 -7.76 -14.54
CA ASP A 108 -8.22 -6.39 -15.06
C ASP A 108 -7.26 -5.50 -14.24
N ALA A 109 -7.32 -5.55 -12.90
CA ALA A 109 -6.43 -4.79 -12.03
C ALA A 109 -4.96 -5.17 -12.25
N LYS A 110 -4.66 -6.46 -12.38
CA LYS A 110 -3.33 -6.99 -12.66
C LYS A 110 -2.80 -6.51 -14.02
N ASN A 111 -3.60 -6.63 -15.09
CA ASN A 111 -3.21 -6.19 -16.44
C ASN A 111 -2.96 -4.68 -16.56
N LEU A 112 -3.66 -3.89 -15.74
CA LEU A 112 -3.48 -2.44 -15.67
C LEU A 112 -2.27 -2.06 -14.78
N TRP A 113 -1.92 -2.87 -13.79
CA TRP A 113 -0.82 -2.60 -12.87
C TRP A 113 0.54 -3.08 -13.36
N ASP A 114 0.62 -4.33 -13.80
CA ASP A 114 1.86 -5.09 -14.01
C ASP A 114 2.82 -4.36 -14.94
N TRP A 115 3.98 -3.99 -14.38
CA TRP A 115 5.07 -3.27 -15.06
C TRP A 115 4.68 -1.92 -15.69
N LYS A 116 3.49 -1.40 -15.36
CA LYS A 116 3.01 -0.07 -15.75
C LYS A 116 2.98 0.85 -14.53
N LEU A 117 2.07 0.56 -13.61
CA LEU A 117 1.92 1.30 -12.35
C LEU A 117 2.87 0.77 -11.27
N GLY A 118 3.23 -0.50 -11.31
CA GLY A 118 4.19 -1.05 -10.36
C GLY A 118 4.56 -2.50 -10.60
N ASP A 119 5.32 -3.03 -9.66
CA ASP A 119 5.74 -4.42 -9.63
C ASP A 119 4.52 -5.34 -9.40
N PRO A 120 4.34 -6.42 -10.21
CA PRO A 120 3.22 -7.36 -10.08
C PRO A 120 3.05 -7.98 -8.70
N LEU A 121 4.15 -8.10 -7.93
CA LEU A 121 4.11 -8.62 -6.57
C LEU A 121 3.23 -7.76 -5.63
N SER A 122 2.95 -6.51 -5.99
CA SER A 122 2.03 -5.65 -5.22
C SER A 122 0.59 -6.17 -5.28
N ILE A 123 0.14 -6.59 -6.46
CA ILE A 123 -1.20 -7.15 -6.68
C ILE A 123 -1.28 -8.57 -6.15
N ASP A 124 -0.22 -9.37 -6.33
CA ASP A 124 -0.13 -10.69 -5.70
C ASP A 124 -0.19 -10.59 -4.18
N TYR A 125 0.50 -9.63 -3.55
CA TYR A 125 0.39 -9.40 -2.10
C TYR A 125 -1.06 -9.16 -1.64
N ILE A 126 -1.82 -8.33 -2.36
CA ILE A 126 -3.24 -8.09 -2.06
C ILE A 126 -4.02 -9.40 -2.16
N ASN A 127 -3.82 -10.17 -3.23
CA ASN A 127 -4.47 -11.47 -3.43
C ASN A 127 -4.09 -12.49 -2.33
N GLN A 128 -2.84 -12.55 -1.89
CA GLN A 128 -2.43 -13.40 -0.78
C GLN A 128 -3.13 -13.00 0.53
N ASN A 129 -3.29 -11.71 0.81
CA ASN A 129 -4.03 -11.25 2.00
C ASN A 129 -5.51 -11.64 1.94
N ILE A 130 -6.14 -11.53 0.77
CA ILE A 130 -7.54 -11.96 0.58
C ILE A 130 -7.65 -13.48 0.70
N LYS A 131 -6.70 -14.24 0.14
CA LYS A 131 -6.66 -15.70 0.21
C LYS A 131 -6.57 -16.20 1.66
N TYR A 132 -5.74 -15.57 2.48
CA TYR A 132 -5.53 -15.95 3.89
C TYR A 132 -6.37 -15.13 4.87
N LEU A 133 -7.44 -14.48 4.41
CA LEU A 133 -8.17 -13.51 5.20
C LEU A 133 -8.79 -14.13 6.46
N GLN A 134 -9.27 -15.37 6.37
CA GLN A 134 -9.81 -16.08 7.53
C GLN A 134 -8.73 -16.37 8.56
N GLU A 135 -7.57 -16.90 8.14
CA GLU A 135 -6.47 -17.19 9.05
C GLU A 135 -5.89 -15.93 9.69
N LEU A 136 -5.88 -14.80 8.97
CA LEU A 136 -5.51 -13.49 9.51
C LEU A 136 -6.51 -13.05 10.59
N PHE A 137 -7.81 -13.16 10.33
CA PHE A 137 -8.87 -12.78 11.28
C PHE A 137 -8.86 -13.65 12.53
N ASP A 138 -8.69 -14.96 12.37
CA ASP A 138 -8.57 -15.91 13.49
C ASP A 138 -7.25 -15.74 14.26
N GLY A 139 -6.28 -15.03 13.70
CA GLY A 139 -4.93 -14.88 14.23
C GLY A 139 -4.06 -16.13 14.09
N LYS A 140 -4.47 -17.08 13.24
CA LYS A 140 -3.68 -18.27 12.84
C LYS A 140 -2.51 -17.90 11.92
N LYS A 141 -2.61 -16.77 11.21
CA LYS A 141 -1.54 -16.19 10.39
C LYS A 141 -1.29 -14.74 10.80
N LYS A 142 -0.03 -14.30 10.74
CA LYS A 142 0.35 -12.90 11.02
C LYS A 142 0.52 -12.13 9.71
N CYS A 143 0.06 -10.88 9.63
CA CYS A 143 0.22 -10.03 8.44
C CYS A 143 1.68 -9.95 7.97
N ASN A 144 2.62 -9.80 8.92
CA ASN A 144 4.06 -9.74 8.63
C ASN A 144 4.59 -11.00 7.92
N SER A 145 3.99 -12.17 8.13
CA SER A 145 4.41 -13.41 7.44
C SER A 145 4.02 -13.44 5.97
N ILE A 146 3.02 -12.63 5.56
CA ILE A 146 2.64 -12.44 4.16
C ILE A 146 3.52 -11.35 3.53
N LEU A 147 3.80 -10.28 4.27
CA LEU A 147 4.63 -9.17 3.79
C LEU A 147 6.12 -9.52 3.69
N PHE A 148 6.60 -10.36 4.61
CA PHE A 148 7.98 -10.83 4.70
C PHE A 148 8.05 -12.36 4.76
N PRO A 149 7.65 -13.06 3.68
CA PRO A 149 7.70 -14.51 3.64
C PRO A 149 9.15 -14.95 3.81
N GLU A 150 9.44 -15.75 4.85
CA GLU A 150 10.80 -16.19 5.20
C GLU A 150 11.80 -15.04 5.39
N GLY A 151 11.32 -13.82 5.69
CA GLY A 151 12.15 -12.62 5.82
C GLY A 151 12.51 -11.95 4.49
N ASP A 152 11.99 -12.41 3.35
CA ASP A 152 12.21 -11.79 2.05
C ASP A 152 11.50 -10.43 1.95
N LEU A 153 12.20 -9.43 1.41
CA LEU A 153 11.70 -8.07 1.22
C LEU A 153 10.95 -7.88 -0.12
N LYS A 154 10.80 -8.92 -0.96
CA LYS A 154 10.22 -8.78 -2.30
C LYS A 154 8.87 -8.05 -2.34
N TYR A 155 7.92 -8.40 -1.47
CA TYR A 155 6.61 -7.75 -1.43
C TYR A 155 6.71 -6.33 -0.88
N ALA A 156 7.51 -6.12 0.17
CA ALA A 156 7.73 -4.78 0.69
C ALA A 156 8.39 -3.85 -0.36
N LYS A 157 9.37 -4.35 -1.12
CA LYS A 157 9.98 -3.61 -2.24
C LYS A 157 8.96 -3.33 -3.32
N ALA A 158 8.12 -4.29 -3.69
CA ALA A 158 7.04 -4.08 -4.65
C ALA A 158 6.10 -2.93 -4.22
N LEU A 159 5.69 -2.94 -2.95
CA LEU A 159 4.71 -2.00 -2.38
C LEU A 159 5.25 -0.62 -2.05
N TYR A 160 6.51 -0.50 -1.62
CA TYR A 160 7.06 0.76 -1.08
C TYR A 160 8.19 1.35 -1.92
N LYS A 161 8.70 0.61 -2.91
CA LYS A 161 9.81 1.06 -3.76
C LYS A 161 9.47 0.98 -5.25
N ASN A 162 8.88 -0.12 -5.69
CA ASN A 162 8.75 -0.45 -7.12
C ASN A 162 7.38 -0.10 -7.71
N ASN A 163 6.62 0.80 -7.10
CA ASN A 163 5.46 1.41 -7.76
C ASN A 163 5.68 2.88 -8.06
N MET A 164 4.92 3.35 -9.04
CA MET A 164 5.04 4.66 -9.64
C MET A 164 4.89 5.80 -8.64
N VAL A 165 3.94 5.68 -7.69
CA VAL A 165 3.67 6.71 -6.69
C VAL A 165 4.87 6.88 -5.77
N TYR A 166 5.41 5.77 -5.24
CA TYR A 166 6.59 5.84 -4.36
C TYR A 166 7.86 6.25 -5.12
N ARG A 167 8.05 5.79 -6.36
CA ARG A 167 9.19 6.27 -7.18
C ARG A 167 9.12 7.77 -7.42
N TYR A 168 7.93 8.30 -7.76
CA TYR A 168 7.69 9.73 -7.94
C TYR A 168 7.99 10.52 -6.66
N ILE A 169 7.43 10.12 -5.51
CA ILE A 169 7.64 10.80 -4.23
C ILE A 169 9.11 10.74 -3.83
N ASN A 170 9.77 9.59 -3.95
CA ASN A 170 11.18 9.44 -3.59
C ASN A 170 12.10 10.27 -4.48
N ASP A 171 11.78 10.44 -5.77
CA ASP A 171 12.49 11.35 -6.66
C ASP A 171 12.36 12.82 -6.21
N LEU A 172 11.15 13.24 -5.81
CA LEU A 172 10.93 14.60 -5.28
C LEU A 172 11.68 14.84 -3.97
N VAL A 173 11.68 13.85 -3.07
CA VAL A 173 12.45 13.91 -1.82
C VAL A 173 13.95 14.02 -2.12
N ALA A 174 14.46 13.20 -3.04
CA ALA A 174 15.86 13.22 -3.45
C ALA A 174 16.28 14.56 -4.07
N ILE A 175 15.44 15.14 -4.94
CA ILE A 175 15.64 16.50 -5.48
C ILE A 175 15.71 17.52 -4.35
N THR A 176 14.73 17.48 -3.46
CA THR A 176 14.60 18.48 -2.39
C THR A 176 15.81 18.47 -1.47
N ILE A 177 16.27 17.27 -1.09
CA ILE A 177 17.47 17.10 -0.26
C ILE A 177 18.71 17.56 -1.03
N SER A 178 18.85 17.18 -2.30
CA SER A 178 20.02 17.58 -3.10
C SER A 178 20.12 19.09 -3.31
N ASP A 179 19.00 19.75 -3.62
CA ASP A 179 18.90 21.22 -3.73
C ASP A 179 19.27 21.90 -2.40
N TYR A 180 18.85 21.32 -1.28
CA TYR A 180 19.23 21.81 0.04
C TYR A 180 20.74 21.70 0.27
N VAL A 181 21.33 20.55 -0.05
CA VAL A 181 22.77 20.31 0.12
C VAL A 181 23.60 21.27 -0.75
N LYS A 182 23.24 21.44 -2.03
CA LYS A 182 23.89 22.40 -2.94
C LYS A 182 23.86 23.83 -2.41
N LYS A 183 22.74 24.24 -1.82
CA LYS A 183 22.54 25.62 -1.37
C LYS A 183 23.29 25.93 -0.07
N TYR A 184 23.41 24.96 0.82
CA TYR A 184 23.87 25.19 2.19
C TYR A 184 25.18 24.51 2.54
N SER A 185 25.72 23.63 1.68
CA SER A 185 27.08 23.14 1.92
C SER A 185 28.07 24.28 1.75
N SER A 186 29.01 24.35 2.69
CA SER A 186 30.11 25.31 2.70
C SER A 186 31.46 24.64 2.46
N GLY A 187 31.49 23.32 2.23
CA GLY A 187 32.71 22.50 2.14
C GLY A 187 33.48 22.36 3.48
N ILE A 188 33.14 23.14 4.50
CA ILE A 188 33.79 23.11 5.82
C ILE A 188 33.09 22.12 6.76
N ASN A 189 31.76 22.13 6.78
CA ASN A 189 30.96 21.27 7.64
C ASN A 189 29.97 20.44 6.82
N LYS A 190 30.00 19.12 7.01
CA LYS A 190 29.04 18.21 6.37
C LYS A 190 27.63 18.43 6.91
N ILE A 191 26.65 18.43 6.02
CA ILE A 191 25.22 18.45 6.38
C ILE A 191 24.83 17.11 6.97
N LYS A 192 24.25 17.10 8.16
CA LYS A 192 23.83 15.87 8.86
C LYS A 192 22.36 15.59 8.54
N ILE A 193 22.09 14.43 7.96
CA ILE A 193 20.74 13.97 7.59
C ILE A 193 20.38 12.76 8.45
N LEU A 194 19.21 12.76 9.06
CA LEU A 194 18.67 11.64 9.83
C LEU A 194 17.36 11.19 9.19
N GLU A 195 17.27 9.93 8.77
CA GLU A 195 16.04 9.31 8.29
C GLU A 195 15.44 8.43 9.40
N ILE A 196 14.18 8.68 9.75
CA ILE A 196 13.45 7.97 10.79
C ILE A 196 12.47 6.99 10.14
N GLY A 197 12.52 5.72 10.56
CA GLY A 197 11.62 4.70 10.02
C GLY A 197 11.95 4.34 8.57
N ALA A 198 13.23 4.29 8.26
CA ALA A 198 13.73 4.14 6.90
C ALA A 198 13.42 2.74 6.31
N GLY A 199 13.08 1.75 7.14
CA GLY A 199 12.51 0.46 6.72
C GLY A 199 13.30 -0.25 5.63
N ILE A 200 12.68 -0.55 4.49
CA ILE A 200 13.41 -1.20 3.39
C ILE A 200 14.39 -0.29 2.64
N GLY A 201 14.57 0.96 3.10
CA GLY A 201 15.50 1.95 2.55
C GLY A 201 15.11 2.46 1.16
N ALA A 202 13.81 2.47 0.84
CA ALA A 202 13.32 2.90 -0.47
C ALA A 202 13.63 4.37 -0.76
N THR A 203 13.39 5.24 0.22
CA THR A 203 13.72 6.68 0.14
C THR A 203 15.23 6.87 0.24
N THR A 204 15.89 6.17 1.16
CA THR A 204 17.35 6.17 1.32
C THR A 204 18.06 5.95 -0.01
N ASP A 205 17.69 4.91 -0.75
CA ASP A 205 18.29 4.56 -2.04
C ASP A 205 18.20 5.72 -3.06
N SER A 206 17.02 6.34 -3.19
CA SER A 206 16.81 7.45 -4.12
C SER A 206 17.62 8.68 -3.73
N VAL A 207 17.67 9.00 -2.43
CA VAL A 207 18.42 10.16 -1.93
C VAL A 207 19.93 9.95 -2.11
N LEU A 208 20.47 8.82 -1.67
CA LEU A 208 21.90 8.52 -1.80
C LEU A 208 22.33 8.46 -3.26
N LYS A 209 21.55 7.80 -4.12
CA LYS A 209 21.84 7.76 -5.57
C LYS A 209 21.94 9.17 -6.13
N ARG A 210 20.98 10.05 -5.82
CA ARG A 210 20.98 11.42 -6.34
C ARG A 210 22.17 12.23 -5.85
N LEU A 211 22.51 12.11 -4.57
CA LEU A 211 23.68 12.78 -4.00
C LEU A 211 24.99 12.29 -4.65
N ILE A 212 25.09 11.00 -4.97
CA ILE A 212 26.24 10.43 -5.69
C ILE A 212 26.27 10.96 -7.14
N ASP A 213 25.17 10.86 -7.87
CA ASP A 213 25.07 11.30 -9.27
C ASP A 213 25.45 12.79 -9.44
N GLU A 214 25.20 13.61 -8.41
CA GLU A 214 25.50 15.05 -8.39
C GLU A 214 26.81 15.41 -7.69
N ASN A 215 27.63 14.43 -7.29
CA ASN A 215 28.90 14.62 -6.56
C ASN A 215 28.76 15.40 -5.24
N LEU A 216 27.68 15.16 -4.50
CA LEU A 216 27.37 15.79 -3.21
C LEU A 216 27.50 14.83 -2.03
N ILE A 217 27.82 13.55 -2.26
CA ILE A 217 27.85 12.55 -1.20
C ILE A 217 28.87 12.88 -0.11
N ASP A 218 29.99 13.51 -0.47
CA ASP A 218 31.03 13.92 0.47
C ASP A 218 30.61 15.11 1.34
N GLU A 219 29.60 15.87 0.92
CA GLU A 219 29.05 17.03 1.63
C GLU A 219 28.08 16.64 2.75
N VAL A 220 27.74 15.36 2.88
CA VAL A 220 26.72 14.89 3.82
C VAL A 220 27.22 13.83 4.79
N LEU A 221 26.57 13.76 5.95
CA LEU A 221 26.59 12.63 6.87
C LEU A 221 25.16 12.09 6.97
N TYR A 222 24.88 10.96 6.34
CA TYR A 222 23.55 10.35 6.32
C TYR A 222 23.42 9.29 7.40
N LYS A 223 22.38 9.38 8.24
CA LYS A 223 22.06 8.41 9.28
C LYS A 223 20.70 7.80 9.01
N TYR A 224 20.72 6.55 8.56
CA TYR A 224 19.55 5.69 8.46
C TYR A 224 19.16 5.18 9.87
N THR A 225 17.88 5.24 10.24
CA THR A 225 17.37 4.63 11.48
C THR A 225 16.02 3.95 11.30
N ASP A 226 15.82 2.87 12.04
CA ASP A 226 14.53 2.17 12.16
C ASP A 226 14.40 1.59 13.57
N ILE A 227 13.16 1.48 14.07
CA ILE A 227 12.86 0.85 15.36
C ILE A 227 13.06 -0.68 15.31
N SER A 228 12.92 -1.27 14.12
CA SER A 228 13.04 -2.71 13.92
C SER A 228 14.45 -3.09 13.49
N ASN A 229 15.10 -3.90 14.31
CA ASN A 229 16.41 -4.49 13.99
C ASN A 229 16.38 -5.37 12.72
N PHE A 230 15.20 -5.78 12.26
CA PHE A 230 15.01 -6.53 11.01
C PHE A 230 15.61 -5.81 9.79
N PHE A 231 15.61 -4.47 9.78
CA PHE A 231 16.09 -3.69 8.65
C PHE A 231 17.58 -3.30 8.74
N TYR A 232 18.28 -3.66 9.82
CA TYR A 232 19.71 -3.34 9.96
C TYR A 232 20.59 -3.92 8.84
N PRO A 233 20.35 -5.14 8.32
CA PRO A 233 21.10 -5.64 7.17
C PRO A 233 20.87 -4.83 5.88
N VAL A 234 19.72 -4.16 5.74
CA VAL A 234 19.42 -3.28 4.61
C VAL A 234 20.27 -2.01 4.68
N CYS A 235 20.31 -1.38 5.86
CA CYS A 235 21.15 -0.21 6.13
C CYS A 235 22.62 -0.45 5.75
N LYS A 236 23.21 -1.59 6.17
CA LYS A 236 24.61 -1.95 5.87
C LYS A 236 24.93 -2.13 4.39
N LYS A 237 23.93 -2.29 3.52
CA LYS A 237 24.15 -2.41 2.06
C LYS A 237 24.10 -1.06 1.34
N GLN A 238 23.60 -0.02 2.00
CA GLN A 238 23.35 1.30 1.40
C GLN A 238 24.40 2.35 1.78
N ILE A 239 25.11 2.14 2.88
CA ILE A 239 26.14 3.01 3.46
C ILE A 239 27.46 2.23 3.47
#